data_AF-A0AA38RIT1-F1
#
_entry.id   AF-A0AA38RIT1-F1
#
_cell.length_a   1.000
_cell.length_b   1.000
_cell.length_c   1.000
_cell.angle_alpha   90.00
_cell.angle_beta   90.00
_cell.angle_gamma   90.00
#
_symmetry.space_group_name_H-M   'P 1'
#
loop_
_entity.id
_entity.type
_entity.pdbx_description
1 polymer ?
#
loop_
_entity_poly.entity_id
_entity_poly.type
_entity_poly.pdbx_seq_one_letter_code
_entity_poly.pdbx_strand_id
1 'polypeptide(L)'
;MSTAKVLSTRATAVITQGSRVVQVGYVDRTDQWKRVHLNEEVQRKFKDATEQNLSSLRSDTEVVALQETPHKSERDNRTHFTAVELDGSGKVTAKRHFPVSA
;
A
#
# COMPACT_ATOMS: atom_id res chain seq x y z
N MET A 1 -7.07 -13.97 -12.50
CA MET A 1 -6.10 -14.44 -11.48
C MET A 1 -6.68 -14.16 -10.10
N SER A 2 -6.67 -15.15 -9.20
CA SER A 2 -7.04 -14.90 -7.80
C SER A 2 -6.04 -13.92 -7.19
N THR A 3 -6.51 -12.82 -6.62
CA THR A 3 -5.64 -11.89 -5.90
C THR A 3 -5.17 -12.59 -4.63
N ALA A 4 -3.86 -12.67 -4.40
CA ALA A 4 -3.30 -13.30 -3.20
C ALA A 4 -3.96 -12.72 -1.94
N LYS A 5 -4.42 -13.59 -1.05
CA LYS A 5 -5.08 -13.17 0.20
C LYS A 5 -4.03 -12.59 1.13
N VAL A 6 -4.19 -11.34 1.53
CA VAL A 6 -3.33 -10.70 2.53
C VAL A 6 -3.54 -11.38 3.88
N LEU A 7 -2.45 -11.82 4.51
CA LEU A 7 -2.46 -12.46 5.84
C LEU A 7 -1.87 -11.56 6.92
N SER A 8 -0.84 -10.77 6.57
CA SER A 8 -0.26 -9.80 7.50
C SER A 8 0.38 -8.63 6.76
N THR A 9 0.54 -7.53 7.49
CA THR A 9 1.24 -6.33 7.07
C THR A 9 2.25 -5.90 8.12
N ARG A 10 3.31 -5.23 7.69
CA ARG A 10 4.26 -4.55 8.57
C ARG A 10 4.21 -3.05 8.35
N ALA A 11 3.90 -2.31 9.41
CA ALA A 11 3.90 -0.85 9.39
C ALA A 11 5.33 -0.30 9.30
N THR A 12 5.47 0.80 8.57
CA THR A 12 6.74 1.50 8.33
C THR A 12 6.64 2.99 8.69
N ALA A 13 5.44 3.58 8.62
CA ALA A 13 5.20 4.97 8.96
C ALA A 13 3.74 5.21 9.38
N VAL A 14 3.49 6.40 9.93
CA VAL A 14 2.14 6.94 10.13
C VAL A 14 2.08 8.30 9.43
N ILE A 15 1.03 8.53 8.65
CA ILE A 15 0.73 9.82 8.03
C ILE A 15 -0.40 10.46 8.83
N THR A 16 -0.19 11.70 9.25
CA THR A 16 -1.20 12.53 9.90
C THR A 16 -1.42 13.79 9.09
N GLN A 17 -2.64 14.00 8.59
CA GLN A 17 -3.01 15.21 7.85
C GLN A 17 -4.37 15.71 8.36
N GLY A 18 -4.34 16.82 9.13
CA GLY A 18 -5.51 17.28 9.86
C GLY A 18 -5.94 16.25 10.91
N SER A 19 -7.21 15.85 10.90
CA SER A 19 -7.74 14.77 11.75
C SER A 19 -7.54 13.38 11.18
N ARG A 20 -7.05 13.25 9.93
CA ARG A 20 -6.88 11.97 9.27
C ARG A 20 -5.54 11.35 9.66
N VAL A 21 -5.59 10.12 10.18
CA VAL A 21 -4.43 9.31 10.56
C VAL A 21 -4.48 8.00 9.79
N VAL A 22 -3.42 7.66 9.07
CA VAL A 22 -3.31 6.41 8.30
C VAL A 22 -1.94 5.79 8.54
N GLN A 23 -1.91 4.49 8.86
CA GLN A 23 -0.68 3.72 8.92
C GLN A 23 -0.26 3.31 7.51
N VAL A 24 1.02 3.49 7.19
CA VAL A 24 1.61 3.06 5.93
C VAL A 24 2.54 1.88 6.20
N GLY A 25 2.48 0.87 5.34
CA GLY A 25 3.31 -0.31 5.47
C GLY A 25 3.44 -1.12 4.19
N TYR A 26 3.77 -2.40 4.35
CA TYR A 26 3.79 -3.36 3.25
C TYR A 26 3.20 -4.69 3.68
N VAL A 27 2.66 -5.41 2.70
CA VAL A 27 2.25 -6.80 2.88
C VAL A 27 3.52 -7.64 3.04
N ASP A 28 3.70 -8.25 4.21
CA ASP A 28 4.84 -9.12 4.51
C ASP A 28 4.48 -10.61 4.32
N ARG A 29 3.18 -10.94 4.29
CA ARG A 29 2.70 -12.29 4.04
C ARG A 29 1.35 -12.34 3.32
N THR A 30 1.27 -13.21 2.33
CA THR A 30 0.03 -13.67 1.72
C THR A 30 -0.10 -15.19 1.86
N ASP A 31 -1.21 -15.75 1.37
CA ASP A 31 -1.39 -17.19 1.21
C ASP A 31 -0.45 -17.82 0.15
N GLN A 32 0.20 -17.01 -0.67
CA GLN A 32 1.07 -17.47 -1.76
C GLN A 32 2.56 -17.18 -1.51
N TRP A 33 2.90 -16.13 -0.78
CA TRP A 33 4.28 -15.70 -0.61
C TRP A 33 4.54 -15.00 0.72
N LYS A 34 5.82 -14.87 1.06
CA LYS A 34 6.30 -14.11 2.23
C LYS A 34 7.41 -13.16 1.80
N ARG A 35 7.32 -11.90 2.21
CA ARG A 35 8.34 -10.87 2.03
C ARG A 35 9.02 -10.60 3.37
N VAL A 36 10.31 -10.94 3.46
CA VAL A 36 11.08 -10.78 4.71
C VAL A 36 11.44 -9.31 4.97
N HIS A 37 11.75 -8.57 3.91
CA HIS A 37 12.20 -7.19 3.99
C HIS A 37 11.73 -6.41 2.75
N LEU A 38 11.46 -5.12 2.93
CA LEU A 38 11.25 -4.16 1.86
C LEU A 38 12.31 -3.08 1.99
N ASN A 39 13.00 -2.75 0.90
CA ASN A 39 14.05 -1.73 0.90
C ASN A 39 13.52 -0.37 1.42
N GLU A 40 14.30 0.33 2.24
CA GLU A 40 13.92 1.60 2.89
C GLU A 40 13.60 2.73 1.90
N GLU A 41 14.28 2.78 0.75
CA GLU A 41 13.99 3.75 -0.31
C GLU A 41 12.60 3.51 -0.89
N VAL A 42 12.23 2.24 -1.09
CA VAL A 42 10.89 1.87 -1.55
C VAL A 42 9.84 2.23 -0.51
N GLN A 43 10.11 1.99 0.78
CA GLN A 43 9.22 2.39 1.87
C GLN A 43 8.97 3.91 1.88
N ARG A 44 10.04 4.71 1.74
CA ARG A 44 9.95 6.17 1.69
C ARG A 44 9.15 6.65 0.48
N LYS A 45 9.49 6.19 -0.72
CA LYS A 45 8.77 6.55 -1.96
C LYS A 45 7.28 6.17 -1.87
N PHE A 46 6.98 5.02 -1.27
CA PHE A 46 5.60 4.58 -1.09
C PHE A 46 4.83 5.43 -0.06
N LYS A 47 5.47 5.83 1.05
CA LYS A 47 4.90 6.78 2.00
C LYS A 47 4.54 8.09 1.30
N ASP A 48 5.47 8.66 0.54
CA ASP A 48 5.27 9.95 -0.11
C ASP A 48 4.15 9.87 -1.16
N ALA A 49 4.09 8.77 -1.94
CA ALA A 49 3.01 8.53 -2.88
C ALA A 49 1.65 8.37 -2.17
N THR A 50 1.61 7.71 -1.01
CA THR A 50 0.39 7.56 -0.20
C THR A 50 -0.06 8.92 0.36
N GLU A 51 0.88 9.73 0.86
CA GLU A 51 0.61 11.06 1.41
C GLU A 51 0.03 12.01 0.35
N GLN A 52 0.59 12.02 -0.85
CA GLN A 52 0.08 12.80 -1.98
C GLN A 52 -1.34 12.38 -2.42
N ASN A 53 -1.74 11.15 -2.11
CA ASN A 53 -3.02 10.56 -2.50
C ASN A 53 -3.94 10.31 -1.30
N LEU A 54 -3.66 10.88 -0.12
CA LEU A 54 -4.37 10.56 1.12
C LEU A 54 -5.87 10.86 1.04
N SER A 55 -6.24 11.95 0.36
CA SER A 55 -7.64 12.36 0.13
C SER A 55 -8.42 11.39 -0.75
N SER A 56 -7.74 10.58 -1.55
CA SER A 56 -8.35 9.62 -2.49
C SER A 56 -8.60 8.24 -1.87
N LEU A 57 -8.09 8.00 -0.67
CA LEU A 57 -8.31 6.80 0.12
C LEU A 57 -9.73 6.78 0.69
N ARG A 58 -10.29 5.58 0.84
CA ARG A 58 -11.59 5.41 1.48
C ARG A 58 -11.59 5.98 2.90
N SER A 59 -12.74 6.42 3.38
CA SER A 59 -12.86 7.03 4.71
C SER A 59 -12.64 6.04 5.86
N ASP A 60 -12.84 4.75 5.61
CA ASP A 60 -12.66 3.64 6.56
C ASP A 60 -11.23 3.08 6.57
N THR A 61 -10.32 3.64 5.77
CA THR A 61 -8.94 3.17 5.64
C THR A 61 -8.10 3.57 6.83
N GLU A 62 -7.65 2.58 7.59
CA GLU A 62 -6.69 2.75 8.70
C GLU A 62 -5.26 2.39 8.28
N VAL A 63 -5.11 1.41 7.39
CA VAL A 63 -3.80 0.97 6.90
C VAL A 63 -3.77 0.97 5.38
N VAL A 64 -2.68 1.49 4.80
CA VAL A 64 -2.35 1.33 3.38
C VAL A 64 -1.06 0.54 3.27
N ALA A 65 -1.12 -0.64 2.65
CA ALA A 65 0.02 -1.56 2.58
C ALA A 65 0.43 -1.85 1.13
N LEU A 66 1.72 -1.66 0.83
CA LEU A 66 2.31 -2.02 -0.45
C LEU A 66 2.28 -3.53 -0.68
N GLN A 67 1.53 -3.97 -1.69
CA GLN A 67 1.43 -5.37 -2.08
C GLN A 67 2.49 -5.73 -3.13
N GLU A 68 2.69 -4.91 -4.15
CA GLU A 68 3.63 -5.18 -5.25
C GLU A 68 4.51 -3.96 -5.51
N THR A 69 5.81 -4.19 -5.69
CA THR A 69 6.81 -3.14 -5.97
C THR A 69 6.58 -2.49 -7.34
N PRO A 70 7.19 -1.33 -7.62
CA PRO A 70 7.04 -0.62 -8.89
C PRO A 70 7.11 -1.53 -10.11
N HIS A 71 6.03 -1.57 -10.88
CA HIS A 71 5.97 -2.31 -12.13
C HIS A 71 5.11 -1.57 -13.16
N LYS A 72 5.20 -2.04 -14.40
CA LYS A 72 4.28 -1.69 -15.48
C LYS A 72 3.32 -2.86 -15.66
N SER A 73 2.08 -2.57 -16.02
CA SER A 73 1.12 -3.59 -16.41
C SER A 73 0.82 -3.47 -17.90
N GLU A 74 0.34 -4.52 -18.54
CA GLU A 74 -0.05 -4.48 -19.97
C GLU A 74 -1.08 -3.39 -20.27
N ARG A 75 -1.91 -3.04 -19.27
CA ARG A 75 -2.98 -2.03 -19.38
C ARG A 75 -2.54 -0.62 -18.98
N ASP A 76 -1.48 -0.50 -18.17
CA ASP A 76 -0.90 0.78 -17.74
C ASP A 76 0.63 0.68 -17.77
N ASN A 77 1.22 1.31 -18.80
CA ASN A 77 2.66 1.36 -19.02
C ASN A 77 3.38 2.35 -18.10
N ARG A 78 2.66 3.08 -17.23
CA ARG A 78 3.26 3.92 -16.19
C ARG A 78 3.71 3.05 -15.03
N THR A 79 4.89 3.33 -14.52
CA THR A 79 5.41 2.68 -13.31
C THR A 79 4.57 3.11 -12.11
N HIS A 80 3.99 2.14 -11.41
CA HIS A 80 3.14 2.39 -10.25
C HIS A 80 3.40 1.39 -9.12
N PHE A 81 3.11 1.83 -7.90
CA PHE A 81 2.96 0.95 -6.74
C PHE A 81 1.58 0.32 -6.75
N THR A 82 1.49 -0.94 -6.35
CA THR A 82 0.21 -1.60 -6.11
C THR A 82 0.05 -1.86 -4.62
N ALA A 83 -1.02 -1.31 -4.04
CA ALA A 83 -1.29 -1.34 -2.61
C ALA A 83 -2.70 -1.84 -2.29
N VAL A 84 -2.91 -2.19 -1.04
CA VAL A 84 -4.23 -2.49 -0.48
C VAL A 84 -4.58 -1.50 0.63
N GLU A 85 -5.86 -1.15 0.71
CA GLU A 85 -6.44 -0.43 1.84
C GLU A 85 -7.05 -1.45 2.81
N LEU A 86 -6.77 -1.30 4.10
CA LEU A 86 -7.34 -2.11 5.16
C LEU A 86 -8.10 -1.23 6.16
N ASP A 87 -9.24 -1.72 6.63
CA ASP A 87 -10.00 -1.13 7.72
C ASP A 87 -9.42 -1.49 9.10
N GLY A 88 -10.01 -0.98 10.18
CA GLY A 88 -9.57 -1.25 11.55
C GLY A 88 -9.72 -2.70 12.02
N SER A 89 -10.38 -3.56 11.26
CA SER A 89 -10.39 -5.01 11.50
C SER A 89 -9.25 -5.74 10.79
N GLY A 90 -8.44 -5.02 9.99
CA GLY A 90 -7.41 -5.60 9.14
C GLY A 90 -7.98 -6.27 7.88
N LYS A 91 -9.24 -5.99 7.51
CA LYS A 91 -9.84 -6.52 6.29
C LYS A 91 -9.46 -5.63 5.11
N VAL A 92 -9.04 -6.26 4.00
CA VAL A 92 -8.81 -5.55 2.73
C VAL A 92 -10.15 -5.03 2.19
N THR A 93 -10.26 -3.72 2.02
CA THR A 93 -11.45 -3.04 1.51
C THR A 93 -11.28 -2.49 0.09
N ALA A 94 -10.04 -2.25 -0.35
CA ALA A 94 -9.74 -1.82 -1.72
C ALA A 94 -8.33 -2.18 -2.17
N LYS A 95 -8.11 -2.16 -3.50
CA LYS A 95 -6.79 -2.22 -4.15
C LYS A 95 -6.53 -0.89 -4.85
N ARG A 96 -5.31 -0.35 -4.72
CA ARG A 96 -4.90 0.97 -5.21
C ARG A 96 -3.64 0.88 -6.06
N HIS A 97 -3.59 1.73 -7.07
CA HIS A 97 -2.38 1.96 -7.86
C HIS A 97 -1.94 3.41 -7.61
N PHE A 98 -0.76 3.59 -7.03
CA PHE A 98 -0.19 4.93 -6.83
C PHE A 98 0.91 5.15 -7.87
N PRO A 99 0.91 6.29 -8.57
CA PRO A 99 2.03 6.65 -9.44
C PRO A 99 3.34 6.64 -8.65
N VAL A 100 4.43 6.15 -9.25
CA VAL A 100 5.75 6.40 -8.68
C VAL A 100 6.14 7.82 -9.06
N SER A 101 6.11 8.73 -8.10
CA SER A 101 6.64 10.09 -8.25
C SER A 101 8.15 9.99 -8.55
N ALA A 102 8.62 10.79 -9.51
CA ALA A 102 10.04 10.87 -9.87
C ALA A 102 10.87 11.51 -8.75
#